data_AF-A0A7M1URX0-F1
#
_entry.id   AF-A0A7M1URX0-F1
#
_cell.length_a   1.000
_cell.length_b   1.000
_cell.length_c   1.000
_cell.angle_alpha   90.00
_cell.angle_beta   90.00
_cell.angle_gamma   90.00
#
_symmetry.space_group_name_H-M   'P 1'
#
loop_
_entity.id
_entity.type
_entity.pdbx_description
1 polymer ?
#
loop_
_entity_poly.entity_id
_entity_poly.type
_entity_poly.pdbx_seq_one_letter_code
_entity_poly.pdbx_strand_id
1 'polypeptide(L)'
;MVSDALEVLHNPSFKHATKQLNGRTKVALAVYVALRSRNICISPRCLEAWVTGGRNLFTYVLKALGLPGCEPLDYVIYASKKLRLDPSVAGNAVWIVLRLLDRFSSTRLKVDHPVRALSRSALAAGALYESGLVTGKKVFEKDLATVFCISEVSVRNAVKYVRECLKDEVRTWVEKAGREETERITAEASEGALFFKLAAQGESCAVIVFREPSGDEWERLARAVGLPVKGSIQLLDIVNTGSVDYKDLALEKSLAYLAAVKGLGLGDYGFVWCENQALTRILVNKGFRVAGLDPWGKKPVLVMDLNLLCSTPFA
;
A
#
# COMPACT_ATOMS: atom_id res chain seq x y z
N MET A 1 -14.44 5.98 -18.69
CA MET A 1 -15.14 6.57 -17.53
C MET A 1 -16.63 6.79 -17.81
N VAL A 2 -17.03 7.55 -18.85
CA VAL A 2 -18.46 7.74 -19.19
C VAL A 2 -19.11 6.41 -19.60
N SER A 3 -18.45 5.60 -20.44
CA SER A 3 -18.92 4.25 -20.81
C SER A 3 -19.09 3.35 -19.57
N ASP A 4 -18.08 3.32 -18.69
CA ASP A 4 -18.12 2.49 -17.47
C ASP A 4 -19.27 2.90 -16.54
N ALA A 5 -19.52 4.20 -16.37
CA ALA A 5 -20.63 4.69 -15.55
C ALA A 5 -22.00 4.35 -16.17
N LEU A 6 -22.12 4.41 -17.50
CA LEU A 6 -23.32 3.97 -18.22
C LEU A 6 -23.57 2.48 -18.02
N GLU A 7 -22.53 1.64 -18.15
CA GLU A 7 -22.62 0.20 -17.88
C GLU A 7 -23.12 -0.08 -16.45
N VAL A 8 -22.60 0.63 -15.45
CA VAL A 8 -23.08 0.54 -14.07
C VAL A 8 -24.55 0.96 -13.95
N LEU A 9 -24.98 2.03 -14.62
CA LEU A 9 -26.39 2.46 -14.61
C LEU A 9 -27.32 1.40 -15.23
N HIS A 10 -26.82 0.61 -16.19
CA HIS A 10 -27.59 -0.47 -16.81
C HIS A 10 -27.59 -1.77 -15.98
N ASN A 11 -26.67 -1.94 -15.03
CA ASN A 11 -26.53 -3.12 -14.18
C ASN A 11 -27.82 -3.40 -13.34
N PRO A 12 -28.42 -4.60 -13.41
CA PRO A 12 -29.65 -4.93 -12.68
C PRO A 12 -29.54 -4.80 -11.16
N SER A 13 -28.43 -5.24 -10.58
CA SER A 13 -28.18 -5.15 -9.13
C SER A 13 -28.03 -3.70 -8.68
N PHE A 14 -27.35 -2.86 -9.48
CA PHE A 14 -27.26 -1.43 -9.22
C PHE A 14 -28.64 -0.75 -9.31
N LYS A 15 -29.42 -1.04 -10.36
CA LYS A 15 -30.79 -0.52 -10.52
C LYS A 15 -31.69 -0.91 -9.36
N HIS A 16 -31.58 -2.14 -8.88
CA HIS A 16 -32.32 -2.62 -7.72
C HIS A 16 -31.90 -1.87 -6.45
N ALA A 17 -30.60 -1.82 -6.16
CA ALA A 17 -30.05 -1.16 -4.96
C ALA A 17 -30.34 0.35 -4.92
N THR A 18 -30.51 0.98 -6.08
CA THR A 18 -30.73 2.43 -6.19
C THR A 18 -32.15 2.80 -6.61
N LYS A 19 -33.11 1.86 -6.63
CA LYS A 19 -34.45 2.04 -7.22
C LYS A 19 -35.14 3.35 -6.81
N GLN A 20 -35.11 3.66 -5.51
CA GLN A 20 -35.78 4.81 -4.89
C GLN A 20 -35.00 6.14 -4.97
N LEU A 21 -33.78 6.14 -5.50
CA LEU A 21 -32.94 7.33 -5.57
C LEU A 21 -33.23 8.16 -6.82
N ASN A 22 -33.06 9.49 -6.71
CA ASN A 22 -33.20 10.38 -7.86
C ASN A 22 -32.07 10.17 -8.89
N GLY A 23 -32.28 10.66 -10.12
CA GLY A 23 -31.35 10.46 -11.24
C GLY A 23 -29.94 10.98 -10.97
N ARG A 24 -29.81 12.17 -10.36
CA ARG A 24 -28.52 12.77 -10.02
C ARG A 24 -27.70 11.91 -9.05
N THR A 25 -28.37 11.38 -8.02
CA THR A 25 -27.76 10.48 -7.03
C THR A 25 -27.33 9.16 -7.67
N LYS A 26 -28.17 8.59 -8.55
CA LYS A 26 -27.82 7.38 -9.32
C LYS A 26 -26.57 7.59 -10.15
N VAL A 27 -26.46 8.71 -10.87
CA VAL A 27 -25.26 9.02 -11.67
C VAL A 27 -24.03 9.17 -10.78
N ALA A 28 -24.11 9.89 -9.66
CA ALA A 28 -22.97 10.05 -8.75
C ALA A 28 -22.48 8.70 -8.18
N LEU A 29 -23.42 7.84 -7.77
CA LEU A 29 -23.10 6.49 -7.28
C LEU A 29 -22.54 5.60 -8.40
N ALA A 30 -23.06 5.71 -9.63
CA ALA A 30 -22.54 4.96 -10.76
C ALA A 30 -21.11 5.36 -11.13
N VAL A 31 -20.80 6.67 -11.11
CA VAL A 31 -19.44 7.18 -11.29
C VAL A 31 -18.51 6.65 -10.20
N TYR A 32 -18.95 6.65 -8.94
CA TYR A 32 -18.16 6.11 -7.83
C TYR A 32 -17.84 4.62 -8.00
N VAL A 33 -18.85 3.82 -8.35
CA VAL A 33 -18.70 2.39 -8.62
C VAL A 33 -17.78 2.14 -9.82
N ALA A 34 -17.93 2.91 -10.90
CA ALA A 34 -17.09 2.80 -12.08
C ALA A 34 -15.62 3.07 -11.77
N LEU A 35 -15.34 4.11 -10.97
CA LEU A 35 -13.99 4.40 -10.49
C LEU A 35 -13.44 3.25 -9.62
N ARG A 36 -14.24 2.74 -8.68
CA ARG A 36 -13.81 1.63 -7.82
C ARG A 36 -13.54 0.34 -8.61
N SER A 37 -14.35 0.05 -9.63
CA SER A 37 -14.19 -1.11 -10.52
C SER A 37 -12.88 -1.06 -11.32
N ARG A 38 -12.32 0.15 -11.50
CA ARG A 38 -11.01 0.40 -12.11
C ARG A 38 -9.89 0.52 -11.07
N ASN A 39 -10.12 0.12 -9.82
CA ASN A 39 -9.20 0.28 -8.68
C ASN A 39 -8.78 1.75 -8.41
N ILE A 40 -9.64 2.71 -8.75
CA ILE A 40 -9.43 4.13 -8.43
C ILE A 40 -10.24 4.46 -7.17
N CYS A 41 -9.54 4.79 -6.10
CA CYS A 41 -10.15 5.11 -4.81
C CYS A 41 -10.23 6.60 -4.53
N ILE A 42 -11.41 7.16 -4.76
CA ILE A 42 -11.75 8.51 -4.34
C ILE A 42 -12.56 8.49 -3.04
N SER A 43 -12.43 9.55 -2.24
CA SER A 43 -13.23 9.67 -1.01
C SER A 43 -14.70 9.86 -1.38
N PRO A 44 -15.66 9.19 -0.71
CA PRO A 44 -17.10 9.45 -0.89
C PRO A 44 -17.47 10.93 -0.76
N ARG A 45 -16.71 11.69 0.05
CA ARG A 45 -16.91 13.15 0.22
C ARG A 45 -16.72 13.92 -1.09
N CYS A 46 -15.89 13.41 -2.01
CA CYS A 46 -15.71 13.99 -3.33
C CYS A 46 -16.94 13.88 -4.22
N LEU A 47 -17.98 13.13 -3.82
CA LEU A 47 -19.24 13.01 -4.53
C LEU A 47 -20.47 13.27 -3.63
N GLU A 48 -20.27 13.59 -2.36
CA GLU A 48 -21.34 13.75 -1.36
C GLU A 48 -22.31 14.88 -1.73
N ALA A 49 -21.81 15.99 -2.29
CA ALA A 49 -22.64 17.12 -2.74
C ALA A 49 -23.61 16.79 -3.89
N TRP A 50 -23.46 15.63 -4.56
CA TRP A 50 -24.35 15.19 -5.65
C TRP A 50 -25.25 14.01 -5.26
N VAL A 51 -25.16 13.54 -4.01
CA VAL A 51 -25.92 12.41 -3.49
C VAL A 51 -26.94 12.90 -2.46
N THR A 52 -28.21 12.57 -2.66
CA THR A 52 -29.26 12.82 -1.67
C THR A 52 -29.28 11.65 -0.69
N GLY A 53 -28.61 11.81 0.46
CA GLY A 53 -28.49 10.80 1.52
C GLY A 53 -27.11 10.80 2.18
N GLY A 54 -26.89 9.93 3.16
CA GLY A 54 -25.62 9.84 3.89
C GLY A 54 -24.55 9.04 3.14
N ARG A 55 -23.27 9.21 3.53
CA ARG A 55 -22.09 8.53 2.95
C ARG A 55 -22.20 6.99 2.94
N ASN A 56 -23.02 6.43 3.80
CA ASN A 56 -23.26 4.99 3.87
C ASN A 56 -23.85 4.41 2.56
N LEU A 57 -24.48 5.25 1.73
CA LEU A 57 -24.98 4.84 0.41
C LEU A 57 -23.87 4.36 -0.52
N PHE A 58 -22.69 4.99 -0.48
CA PHE A 58 -21.56 4.58 -1.31
C PHE A 58 -21.09 3.16 -0.93
N THR A 59 -20.95 2.89 0.37
CA THR A 59 -20.59 1.57 0.89
C THR A 59 -21.67 0.52 0.59
N TYR A 60 -22.94 0.89 0.75
CA TYR A 60 -24.08 -0.01 0.49
C TYR A 60 -24.11 -0.46 -0.98
N VAL A 61 -23.95 0.48 -1.92
CA VAL A 61 -23.97 0.17 -3.34
C VAL A 61 -22.77 -0.68 -3.76
N LEU A 62 -21.57 -0.40 -3.25
CA LEU A 62 -20.40 -1.25 -3.50
C LEU A 62 -20.66 -2.68 -3.02
N LYS A 63 -21.19 -2.85 -1.80
CA LYS A 63 -21.52 -4.16 -1.24
C LYS A 63 -22.58 -4.90 -2.06
N ALA A 64 -23.61 -4.19 -2.53
CA ALA A 64 -24.65 -4.78 -3.39
C ALA A 64 -24.10 -5.30 -4.73
N LEU A 65 -22.96 -4.76 -5.18
CA LEU A 65 -22.27 -5.18 -6.40
C LEU A 65 -21.11 -6.15 -6.14
N GLY A 66 -20.89 -6.57 -4.90
CA GLY A 66 -19.75 -7.42 -4.54
C GLY A 66 -18.39 -6.73 -4.69
N LEU A 67 -18.36 -5.40 -4.74
CA LEU A 67 -17.13 -4.63 -4.85
C LEU A 67 -16.59 -4.26 -3.47
N PRO A 68 -15.28 -4.40 -3.23
CA PRO A 68 -14.68 -4.00 -1.98
C PRO A 68 -14.70 -2.47 -1.81
N GLY A 69 -14.74 -2.01 -0.56
CA GLY A 69 -14.51 -0.62 -0.22
C GLY A 69 -13.09 -0.17 -0.55
N CYS A 70 -12.83 1.12 -0.39
CA CYS A 70 -11.47 1.66 -0.43
C CYS A 70 -10.80 1.50 0.92
N GLU A 71 -9.60 0.93 0.93
CA GLU A 71 -8.73 0.85 2.08
C GLU A 71 -7.75 2.04 2.11
N PRO A 72 -7.15 2.37 3.27
CA PRO A 72 -6.21 3.49 3.37
C PRO A 72 -5.08 3.45 2.34
N LEU A 73 -4.59 2.26 1.97
CA LEU A 73 -3.54 2.07 0.99
C LEU A 73 -3.97 2.46 -0.43
N ASP A 74 -5.22 2.17 -0.80
CA ASP A 74 -5.76 2.59 -2.09
C ASP A 74 -5.78 4.12 -2.22
N TYR A 75 -6.08 4.82 -1.11
CA TYR A 75 -6.05 6.27 -1.05
C TYR A 75 -4.63 6.83 -1.16
N VAL A 76 -3.63 6.17 -0.55
CA VAL A 76 -2.22 6.53 -0.70
C VAL A 76 -1.80 6.46 -2.17
N ILE A 77 -2.13 5.36 -2.85
CA ILE A 77 -1.80 5.16 -4.27
C ILE A 77 -2.51 6.20 -5.14
N TYR A 78 -3.82 6.42 -4.94
CA TYR A 78 -4.60 7.39 -5.70
C TYR A 78 -4.03 8.81 -5.57
N ALA A 79 -3.79 9.28 -4.33
CA ALA A 79 -3.28 10.63 -4.10
C ALA A 79 -1.85 10.79 -4.60
N SER A 80 -0.99 9.78 -4.41
CA SER A 80 0.36 9.77 -4.94
C SER A 80 0.38 9.90 -6.46
N LYS A 81 -0.49 9.16 -7.16
CA LYS A 81 -0.64 9.28 -8.62
C LYS A 81 -1.17 10.65 -9.04
N LYS A 82 -2.20 11.15 -8.34
CA LYS A 82 -2.86 12.42 -8.67
C LYS A 82 -1.95 13.63 -8.45
N LEU A 83 -1.15 13.60 -7.39
CA LEU A 83 -0.20 14.66 -7.02
C LEU A 83 1.20 14.44 -7.60
N ARG A 84 1.43 13.32 -8.32
CA ARG A 84 2.74 12.92 -8.86
C ARG A 84 3.81 12.90 -7.77
N LEU A 85 3.48 12.33 -6.62
CA LEU A 85 4.41 12.18 -5.52
C LEU A 85 5.52 11.19 -5.88
N ASP A 86 6.68 11.38 -5.26
CA ASP A 86 7.79 10.47 -5.42
C ASP A 86 7.44 9.06 -4.90
N PRO A 87 7.86 7.98 -5.57
CA PRO A 87 7.60 6.61 -5.10
C PRO A 87 8.11 6.32 -3.69
N SER A 88 9.18 6.98 -3.25
CA SER A 88 9.66 6.87 -1.85
C SER A 88 8.65 7.42 -0.85
N VAL A 89 7.97 8.52 -1.17
CA VAL A 89 6.90 9.11 -0.33
C VAL A 89 5.70 8.17 -0.30
N ALA A 90 5.31 7.62 -1.45
CA ALA A 90 4.20 6.67 -1.51
C ALA A 90 4.50 5.38 -0.74
N GLY A 91 5.69 4.81 -0.90
CA GLY A 91 6.14 3.59 -0.20
C GLY A 91 6.22 3.79 1.32
N ASN A 92 6.81 4.89 1.77
CA ASN A 92 6.86 5.24 3.19
C ASN A 92 5.46 5.49 3.77
N ALA A 93 4.55 6.13 3.03
CA ALA A 93 3.17 6.31 3.47
C ALA A 93 2.40 4.98 3.55
N VAL A 94 2.58 4.07 2.59
CA VAL A 94 2.04 2.69 2.65
C VAL A 94 2.53 2.00 3.91
N TRP A 95 3.84 2.09 4.20
CA TRP A 95 4.44 1.50 5.38
C TRP A 95 3.90 2.10 6.69
N ILE A 96 3.80 3.43 6.80
CA ILE A 96 3.20 4.11 7.96
C ILE A 96 1.77 3.62 8.21
N VAL A 97 0.96 3.49 7.15
CA VAL A 97 -0.40 2.95 7.25
C VAL A 97 -0.38 1.51 7.75
N LEU A 98 0.47 0.64 7.19
CA LEU A 98 0.59 -0.76 7.63
C LEU A 98 0.96 -0.86 9.11
N ARG A 99 1.93 -0.05 9.59
CA ARG A 99 2.34 -0.02 10.99
C ARG A 99 1.23 0.44 11.93
N LEU A 100 0.42 1.42 11.50
CA LEU A 100 -0.76 1.82 12.24
C LEU A 100 -1.76 0.65 12.29
N LEU A 101 -2.08 0.03 11.16
CA LEU A 101 -3.06 -1.06 11.14
C LEU A 101 -2.60 -2.28 11.95
N ASP A 102 -1.32 -2.65 11.89
CA ASP A 102 -0.75 -3.77 12.66
C ASP A 102 -0.89 -3.56 14.17
N ARG A 103 -0.52 -2.38 14.67
CA ARG A 103 -0.67 -2.01 16.10
C ARG A 103 -2.09 -2.13 16.61
N PHE A 104 -3.08 -1.96 15.74
CA PHE A 104 -4.49 -1.92 16.12
C PHE A 104 -5.29 -3.12 15.61
N SER A 105 -4.65 -4.09 14.96
CA SER A 105 -5.24 -5.37 14.55
C SER A 105 -5.53 -6.28 15.74
N SER A 106 -4.71 -6.21 16.80
CA SER A 106 -4.76 -7.08 17.98
C SER A 106 -5.64 -6.57 19.13
N THR A 107 -6.14 -5.33 19.05
CA THR A 107 -6.95 -4.76 20.13
C THR A 107 -8.42 -5.14 19.97
N ARG A 108 -8.80 -6.27 20.60
CA ARG A 108 -10.13 -6.50 21.20
C ARG A 108 -10.43 -5.47 22.32
N LEU A 109 -10.07 -4.21 22.14
CA LEU A 109 -10.44 -3.14 23.07
C LEU A 109 -11.78 -2.58 22.59
N LYS A 110 -12.83 -3.07 23.25
CA LYS A 110 -14.13 -2.41 23.37
C LYS A 110 -13.98 -1.09 24.14
N VAL A 111 -13.16 -0.16 23.67
CA VAL A 111 -13.05 1.21 24.22
C VAL A 111 -12.61 2.11 23.08
N ASP A 112 -13.22 3.29 22.98
CA ASP A 112 -13.03 4.35 21.99
C ASP A 112 -11.55 4.62 21.62
N HIS A 113 -10.98 3.84 20.71
CA HIS A 113 -9.62 4.06 20.23
C HIS A 113 -9.66 4.97 18.99
N PRO A 114 -8.96 6.12 18.97
CA PRO A 114 -9.07 7.15 17.93
C PRO A 114 -8.73 6.71 16.49
N VAL A 115 -8.16 5.52 16.30
CA VAL A 115 -7.90 4.88 14.99
C VAL A 115 -9.19 4.72 14.20
N ARG A 116 -10.28 4.32 14.88
CA ARG A 116 -11.60 4.13 14.27
C ARG A 116 -12.37 5.44 14.08
N ALA A 117 -11.91 6.53 14.71
CA ALA A 117 -12.52 7.85 14.58
C ALA A 117 -12.08 8.57 13.29
N LEU A 118 -10.89 8.26 12.77
CA LEU A 118 -10.43 8.81 11.49
C LEU A 118 -11.00 8.02 10.32
N SER A 119 -11.50 8.74 9.32
CA SER A 119 -11.83 8.12 8.03
C SER A 119 -10.56 7.61 7.34
N ARG A 120 -10.68 6.51 6.60
CA ARG A 120 -9.57 5.88 5.86
C ARG A 120 -8.77 6.84 4.97
N SER A 121 -9.45 7.79 4.31
CA SER A 121 -8.80 8.83 3.49
C SER A 121 -8.04 9.87 4.33
N ALA A 122 -8.51 10.17 5.55
CA ALA A 122 -7.80 11.06 6.47
C ALA A 122 -6.54 10.37 7.02
N LEU A 123 -6.61 9.08 7.36
CA LEU A 123 -5.45 8.29 7.73
C LEU A 123 -4.38 8.29 6.62
N ALA A 124 -4.79 8.05 5.38
CA ALA A 124 -3.90 8.13 4.21
C ALA A 124 -3.30 9.53 4.02
N ALA A 125 -4.08 10.60 4.23
CA ALA A 125 -3.58 11.98 4.19
C ALA A 125 -2.52 12.24 5.26
N GLY A 126 -2.77 11.82 6.51
CA GLY A 126 -1.80 11.94 7.59
C GLY A 126 -0.50 11.21 7.27
N ALA A 127 -0.58 9.97 6.79
CA ALA A 127 0.59 9.17 6.41
C ALA A 127 1.39 9.80 5.25
N LEU A 128 0.71 10.31 4.22
CA LEU A 128 1.35 10.99 3.08
C LEU A 128 2.04 12.28 3.51
N TYR A 129 1.38 13.08 4.35
CA TYR A 129 1.95 14.32 4.85
C TYR A 129 3.20 14.05 5.70
N GLU A 130 3.09 13.13 6.66
CA GLU A 130 4.24 12.75 7.50
C GLU A 130 5.37 12.15 6.66
N SER A 131 5.06 11.30 5.68
CA SER A 131 6.08 10.79 4.78
C SER A 131 6.77 11.90 3.99
N GLY A 132 6.02 12.88 3.49
CA GLY A 132 6.59 14.02 2.77
C GLY A 132 7.49 14.85 3.66
N LEU A 133 7.01 15.18 4.87
CA LEU A 133 7.76 15.94 5.86
C LEU A 133 9.10 15.28 6.16
N VAL A 134 9.11 13.99 6.46
CA VAL A 134 10.33 13.32 6.90
C VAL A 134 11.31 13.05 5.74
N THR A 135 10.81 12.83 4.52
CA THR A 135 11.66 12.70 3.33
C THR A 135 12.14 14.05 2.77
N GLY A 136 11.79 15.17 3.41
CA GLY A 136 12.07 16.52 2.90
C GLY A 136 11.38 16.84 1.57
N LYS A 137 10.38 16.05 1.17
CA LYS A 137 9.64 16.25 -0.08
C LYS A 137 8.37 17.06 0.17
N LYS A 138 8.07 17.96 -0.77
CA LYS A 138 6.92 18.85 -0.67
C LYS A 138 5.61 18.07 -0.79
N VAL A 139 4.93 17.86 0.34
CA VAL A 139 3.55 17.38 0.42
C VAL A 139 2.77 18.38 1.27
N PHE A 140 1.79 19.06 0.68
CA PHE A 140 1.04 20.11 1.35
C PHE A 140 -0.32 19.61 1.87
N GLU A 141 -0.70 20.05 3.08
CA GLU A 141 -2.00 19.70 3.67
C GLU A 141 -3.16 20.11 2.77
N LYS A 142 -3.06 21.29 2.15
CA LYS A 142 -4.05 21.83 1.21
C LYS A 142 -4.28 20.93 0.01
N ASP A 143 -3.20 20.37 -0.55
CA ASP A 143 -3.28 19.48 -1.71
C ASP A 143 -3.95 18.16 -1.34
N LEU A 144 -3.57 17.59 -0.19
CA LEU A 144 -4.18 16.37 0.34
C LEU A 144 -5.67 16.59 0.68
N ALA A 145 -6.00 17.71 1.33
CA ALA A 145 -7.36 18.10 1.64
C ALA A 145 -8.23 18.20 0.37
N THR A 146 -7.68 18.84 -0.67
CA THR A 146 -8.34 18.98 -1.98
C THR A 146 -8.50 17.62 -2.67
N VAL A 147 -7.45 16.79 -2.69
CA VAL A 147 -7.46 15.48 -3.36
C VAL A 147 -8.46 14.52 -2.75
N PHE A 148 -8.57 14.51 -1.42
CA PHE A 148 -9.48 13.64 -0.67
C PHE A 148 -10.82 14.29 -0.32
N CYS A 149 -11.04 15.55 -0.71
CA CYS A 149 -12.25 16.31 -0.40
C CYS A 149 -12.56 16.29 1.10
N ILE A 150 -11.54 16.53 1.92
CA ILE A 150 -11.61 16.67 3.39
C ILE A 150 -11.12 18.06 3.78
N SER A 151 -11.41 18.50 5.01
CA SER A 151 -10.86 19.76 5.50
C SER A 151 -9.37 19.63 5.82
N GLU A 152 -8.61 20.72 5.68
CA GLU A 152 -7.22 20.79 6.17
C GLU A 152 -7.14 20.49 7.67
N VAL A 153 -8.18 20.85 8.44
CA VAL A 153 -8.30 20.46 9.86
C VAL A 153 -8.34 18.94 10.03
N SER A 154 -9.03 18.21 9.14
CA SER A 154 -9.05 16.75 9.17
C SER A 154 -7.67 16.17 8.84
N VAL A 155 -6.91 16.80 7.93
CA VAL A 155 -5.53 16.42 7.63
C VAL A 155 -4.64 16.65 8.85
N ARG A 156 -4.69 17.84 9.47
CA ARG A 156 -3.93 18.17 10.68
C ARG A 156 -4.23 17.23 11.85
N ASN A 157 -5.51 16.91 12.06
CA ASN A 157 -5.90 15.95 13.09
C ASN A 157 -5.37 14.55 12.80
N ALA A 158 -5.38 14.12 11.53
CA ALA A 158 -4.80 12.84 11.15
C ALA A 158 -3.27 12.82 11.30
N VAL A 159 -2.59 13.91 10.94
CA VAL A 159 -1.14 14.09 11.16
C VAL A 159 -0.81 14.00 12.64
N LYS A 160 -1.52 14.79 13.47
CA LYS A 160 -1.36 14.75 14.94
C LYS A 160 -1.54 13.33 15.47
N TYR A 161 -2.56 12.64 14.97
CA TYR A 161 -2.84 11.26 15.36
C TYR A 161 -1.74 10.28 14.95
N VAL A 162 -1.23 10.36 13.71
CA VAL A 162 -0.09 9.55 13.24
C VAL A 162 1.11 9.78 14.17
N ARG A 163 1.42 11.05 14.48
CA ARG A 163 2.47 11.42 15.43
C ARG A 163 2.19 11.00 16.86
N GLU A 164 0.95 10.96 17.33
CA GLU A 164 0.66 10.51 18.70
C GLU A 164 0.80 8.99 18.83
N CYS A 165 0.34 8.25 17.82
CA CYS A 165 0.34 6.79 17.83
C CYS A 165 1.71 6.19 17.54
N LEU A 166 2.45 6.83 16.65
CA LEU A 166 3.79 6.41 16.28
C LEU A 166 4.86 7.31 16.91
N LYS A 167 4.51 8.34 17.71
CA LYS A 167 5.44 9.23 18.43
C LYS A 167 6.58 9.73 17.55
N ASP A 168 7.75 9.87 18.17
CA ASP A 168 9.01 10.02 17.49
C ASP A 168 9.39 8.77 16.72
N GLU A 169 8.62 7.69 16.71
CA GLU A 169 8.95 6.50 15.96
C GLU A 169 8.77 6.69 14.45
N VAL A 170 7.78 7.44 13.93
CA VAL A 170 7.79 7.78 12.48
C VAL A 170 9.07 8.52 12.13
N ARG A 171 9.40 9.49 13.00
CA ARG A 171 10.60 10.30 12.91
C ARG A 171 11.82 9.39 13.03
N THR A 172 12.15 8.80 14.16
CA THR A 172 13.12 7.70 14.41
C THR A 172 13.18 6.61 13.31
N TRP A 173 12.08 6.14 12.76
CA TRP A 173 12.06 5.09 11.73
C TRP A 173 12.38 5.62 10.34
N VAL A 174 12.35 6.94 10.16
CA VAL A 174 12.74 7.67 8.95
C VAL A 174 13.89 8.71 9.27
N GLU A 175 14.38 8.82 10.53
CA GLU A 175 15.28 9.86 11.08
C GLU A 175 16.16 9.41 12.30
N LYS A 176 15.96 8.31 13.04
CA LYS A 176 17.08 7.70 13.84
C LYS A 176 18.06 6.97 12.92
N ALA A 177 17.65 6.87 11.66
CA ALA A 177 18.43 6.76 10.46
C ALA A 177 18.87 8.12 9.87
N GLY A 178 18.77 9.23 10.61
CA GLY A 178 18.95 10.59 10.11
C GLY A 178 19.49 11.57 11.15
N ARG A 179 20.82 11.70 11.21
CA ARG A 179 21.38 13.04 11.12
C ARG A 179 22.24 13.12 9.87
N GLU A 180 21.78 14.03 9.02
CA GLU A 180 22.38 14.62 7.82
C GLU A 180 22.40 13.77 6.52
N GLU A 181 21.34 14.08 5.75
CA GLU A 181 21.17 14.04 4.30
C GLU A 181 20.71 12.74 3.59
N THR A 182 19.42 12.77 3.28
CA THR A 182 18.70 12.13 2.16
C THR A 182 18.62 10.61 2.17
N GLU A 183 17.63 10.09 2.91
CA GLU A 183 17.09 8.74 2.64
C GLU A 183 16.50 8.69 1.23
N ARG A 184 17.29 8.17 0.27
CA ARG A 184 16.79 7.64 -0.99
C ARG A 184 16.85 6.13 -0.89
N ILE A 185 15.73 5.45 -1.14
CA ILE A 185 15.82 4.08 -1.67
C ILE A 185 16.39 4.26 -3.08
N THR A 186 17.71 4.16 -3.24
CA THR A 186 18.32 4.07 -4.56
C THR A 186 18.23 2.63 -5.02
N ALA A 187 17.35 2.39 -5.99
CA ALA A 187 17.44 1.23 -6.84
C ALA A 187 18.72 1.37 -7.68
N GLU A 188 19.78 0.71 -7.26
CA GLU A 188 20.94 0.50 -8.13
C GLU A 188 20.70 -0.82 -8.86
N ALA A 189 20.64 -0.76 -10.19
CA ALA A 189 20.62 -1.95 -11.02
C ALA A 189 22.07 -2.34 -11.31
N SER A 190 22.48 -3.54 -10.90
CA SER A 190 23.77 -4.13 -11.29
C SER A 190 23.51 -5.55 -11.75
N GLU A 191 23.93 -5.91 -12.96
CA GLU A 191 23.84 -7.26 -13.55
C GLU A 191 22.55 -8.05 -13.15
N GLY A 192 21.38 -7.49 -13.43
CA GLY A 192 20.07 -8.15 -13.17
C GLY A 192 19.63 -8.21 -11.71
N ALA A 193 20.37 -7.59 -10.79
CA ALA A 193 20.01 -7.42 -9.39
C ALA A 193 19.56 -5.98 -9.09
N LEU A 194 18.57 -5.87 -8.22
CA LEU A 194 17.98 -4.64 -7.71
C LEU A 194 18.30 -4.54 -6.21
N PHE A 195 19.05 -3.52 -5.82
CA PHE A 195 19.42 -3.33 -4.41
C PHE A 195 18.51 -2.29 -3.77
N PHE A 196 17.88 -2.65 -2.66
CA PHE A 196 17.23 -1.69 -1.76
C PHE A 196 18.05 -1.54 -0.49
N LYS A 197 18.64 -0.37 -0.35
CA LYS A 197 19.44 -0.01 0.82
C LYS A 197 18.52 0.64 1.84
N LEU A 198 18.37 0.02 3.00
CA LEU A 198 17.94 0.69 4.20
C LEU A 198 19.16 1.42 4.78
N ALA A 199 19.25 2.71 4.54
CA ALA A 199 20.30 3.54 5.11
C ALA A 199 19.89 4.03 6.50
N ALA A 200 20.87 4.16 7.40
CA ALA A 200 20.74 4.89 8.65
C ALA A 200 22.02 5.69 8.88
N GLN A 201 21.90 6.99 9.14
CA GLN A 201 23.01 7.91 9.40
C GLN A 201 24.01 7.98 8.22
N GLY A 202 23.50 7.94 6.98
CA GLY A 202 24.33 7.95 5.77
C GLY A 202 25.04 6.63 5.45
N GLU A 203 25.00 5.66 6.36
CA GLU A 203 25.55 4.33 6.16
C GLU A 203 24.46 3.33 5.80
N SER A 204 24.79 2.35 4.97
CA SER A 204 23.90 1.21 4.77
C SER A 204 23.76 0.47 6.10
N CYS A 205 22.54 0.25 6.57
CA CYS A 205 22.24 -0.57 7.75
C CYS A 205 21.75 -1.95 7.39
N ALA A 206 20.98 -2.05 6.31
CA ALA A 206 20.71 -3.32 5.68
C ALA A 206 20.53 -3.13 4.18
N VAL A 207 20.97 -4.11 3.40
CA VAL A 207 20.77 -4.16 1.95
C VAL A 207 19.92 -5.36 1.63
N ILE A 208 18.82 -5.11 0.93
CA ILE A 208 18.01 -6.16 0.36
C ILE A 208 18.39 -6.31 -1.09
N VAL A 209 18.71 -7.55 -1.44
CA VAL A 209 19.09 -7.91 -2.79
C VAL A 209 17.91 -8.59 -3.43
N PHE A 210 17.31 -7.90 -4.39
CA PHE A 210 16.35 -8.48 -5.29
C PHE A 210 17.01 -8.87 -6.61
N ARG A 211 16.41 -9.81 -7.33
CA ARG A 211 16.81 -10.17 -8.70
C ARG A 211 15.59 -10.29 -9.59
N GLU A 212 15.67 -9.67 -10.75
CA GLU A 212 14.64 -9.82 -11.78
C GLU A 212 14.71 -11.24 -12.38
N PRO A 213 13.54 -11.85 -12.64
CA PRO A 213 13.42 -13.08 -13.41
C PRO A 213 14.28 -13.08 -14.67
N SER A 214 15.23 -13.99 -14.77
CA SER A 214 15.97 -14.20 -16.02
C SER A 214 16.42 -15.66 -16.17
N GLY A 215 16.33 -16.17 -17.41
CA GLY A 215 16.81 -17.50 -17.79
C GLY A 215 15.80 -18.65 -17.64
N ASP A 216 16.12 -19.78 -18.29
CA ASP A 216 15.26 -20.98 -18.36
C ASP A 216 15.01 -21.65 -17.02
N GLU A 217 16.01 -21.61 -16.11
CA GLU A 217 15.89 -22.21 -14.77
C GLU A 217 14.78 -21.52 -13.97
N TRP A 218 14.68 -20.20 -14.10
CA TRP A 218 13.64 -19.39 -13.48
C TRP A 218 12.24 -19.77 -13.94
N GLU A 219 12.07 -19.87 -15.27
CA GLU A 219 10.78 -20.22 -15.84
C GLU A 219 10.35 -21.61 -15.43
N ARG A 220 11.29 -22.56 -15.40
CA ARG A 220 11.03 -23.93 -14.96
C ARG A 220 10.64 -23.97 -13.49
N LEU A 221 11.33 -23.22 -12.63
CA LEU A 221 11.00 -23.13 -11.21
C LEU A 221 9.61 -22.54 -11.02
N ALA A 222 9.34 -21.37 -11.60
CA ALA A 222 8.07 -20.68 -11.50
C ALA A 222 6.92 -21.56 -12.00
N ARG A 223 7.08 -22.26 -13.13
CA ARG A 223 6.09 -23.25 -13.61
C ARG A 223 5.90 -24.41 -12.65
N ALA A 224 6.97 -24.96 -12.08
CA ALA A 224 6.91 -26.08 -11.14
C ALA A 224 6.16 -25.75 -9.85
N VAL A 225 6.29 -24.51 -9.35
CA VAL A 225 5.58 -24.06 -8.13
C VAL A 225 4.31 -23.24 -8.42
N GLY A 226 3.87 -23.19 -9.67
CA GLY A 226 2.62 -22.52 -10.07
C GLY A 226 2.63 -20.99 -9.91
N LEU A 227 3.79 -20.35 -10.02
CA LEU A 227 3.97 -18.91 -9.90
C LEU A 227 4.12 -18.24 -11.27
N PRO A 228 3.64 -16.99 -11.43
CA PRO A 228 3.84 -16.24 -12.66
C PRO A 228 5.32 -15.85 -12.80
N VAL A 229 5.87 -15.98 -14.00
CA VAL A 229 7.23 -15.49 -14.30
C VAL A 229 7.22 -13.98 -14.42
N LYS A 230 6.30 -13.44 -15.23
CA LYS A 230 6.17 -12.00 -15.45
C LYS A 230 5.56 -11.32 -14.23
N GLY A 231 6.13 -10.20 -13.82
CA GLY A 231 5.69 -9.46 -12.64
C GLY A 231 6.06 -10.15 -11.32
N SER A 232 7.10 -10.99 -11.31
CA SER A 232 7.67 -11.56 -10.09
C SER A 232 9.09 -11.04 -9.88
N ILE A 233 9.59 -11.08 -8.65
CA ILE A 233 10.98 -10.69 -8.33
C ILE A 233 11.54 -11.58 -7.20
N GLN A 234 12.79 -12.07 -7.33
CA GLN A 234 13.44 -12.80 -6.24
C GLN A 234 13.86 -11.87 -5.15
N LEU A 235 13.61 -12.25 -3.91
CA LEU A 235 14.45 -11.88 -2.79
C LEU A 235 15.60 -12.90 -2.68
N LEU A 236 16.83 -12.46 -2.91
CA LEU A 236 18.02 -13.29 -2.79
C LEU A 236 18.54 -13.31 -1.35
N ASP A 237 18.73 -12.13 -0.77
CA ASP A 237 19.32 -11.99 0.56
C ASP A 237 18.93 -10.68 1.24
N ILE A 238 19.11 -10.65 2.56
CA ILE A 238 19.03 -9.46 3.41
C ILE A 238 20.32 -9.37 4.20
N VAL A 239 21.23 -8.51 3.73
CA VAL A 239 22.53 -8.28 4.34
C VAL A 239 22.37 -7.21 5.41
N ASN A 240 22.65 -7.55 6.67
CA ASN A 240 22.74 -6.55 7.73
C ASN A 240 24.16 -5.99 7.76
N THR A 241 24.28 -4.67 7.64
CA THR A 241 25.57 -3.97 7.60
C THR A 241 25.81 -3.13 8.87
N GLY A 242 24.76 -2.93 9.69
CA GLY A 242 24.87 -2.23 10.98
C GLY A 242 25.11 -3.14 12.19
N SER A 243 25.32 -2.52 13.35
CA SER A 243 25.49 -3.20 14.65
C SER A 243 24.18 -3.71 15.28
N VAL A 244 23.05 -3.18 14.81
CA VAL A 244 21.69 -3.60 15.18
C VAL A 244 21.11 -4.41 14.01
N ASP A 245 20.29 -5.42 14.31
CA ASP A 245 19.63 -6.22 13.27
C ASP A 245 18.42 -5.45 12.67
N TYR A 246 18.59 -4.97 11.44
CA TYR A 246 17.57 -4.22 10.71
C TYR A 246 16.87 -5.04 9.62
N LYS A 247 17.13 -6.36 9.52
CA LYS A 247 16.66 -7.18 8.40
C LYS A 247 15.14 -7.15 8.23
N ASP A 248 14.40 -7.29 9.35
CA ASP A 248 12.94 -7.27 9.35
C ASP A 248 12.37 -5.93 8.85
N LEU A 249 12.96 -4.82 9.31
CA LEU A 249 12.51 -3.48 8.96
C LEU A 249 12.81 -3.17 7.49
N ALA A 250 14.01 -3.53 7.03
CA ALA A 250 14.41 -3.36 5.64
C ALA A 250 13.42 -4.09 4.73
N LEU A 251 13.04 -5.32 5.10
CA LEU A 251 12.14 -6.15 4.31
C LEU A 251 10.75 -5.51 4.21
N GLU A 252 10.17 -5.10 5.33
CA GLU A 252 8.88 -4.41 5.32
C GLU A 252 8.86 -3.17 4.43
N LYS A 253 9.87 -2.29 4.56
CA LYS A 253 9.95 -1.07 3.74
C LYS A 253 10.12 -1.37 2.26
N SER A 254 10.93 -2.37 1.94
CA SER A 254 11.16 -2.82 0.56
C SER A 254 9.90 -3.34 -0.10
N LEU A 255 9.12 -4.15 0.63
CA LEU A 255 7.86 -4.69 0.14
C LEU A 255 6.81 -3.60 -0.04
N ALA A 256 6.73 -2.64 0.89
CA ALA A 256 5.86 -1.47 0.76
C ALA A 256 6.23 -0.61 -0.46
N TYR A 257 7.53 -0.42 -0.72
CA TYR A 257 8.01 0.28 -1.90
C TYR A 257 7.62 -0.44 -3.20
N LEU A 258 7.85 -1.76 -3.30
CA LEU A 258 7.45 -2.55 -4.48
C LEU A 258 5.94 -2.48 -4.72
N ALA A 259 5.13 -2.63 -3.66
CA ALA A 259 3.68 -2.51 -3.75
C ALA A 259 3.26 -1.11 -4.23
N ALA A 260 3.90 -0.04 -3.73
CA ALA A 260 3.63 1.33 -4.16
C ALA A 260 4.01 1.58 -5.63
N VAL A 261 5.21 1.14 -6.05
CA VAL A 261 5.67 1.27 -7.44
C VAL A 261 4.72 0.57 -8.41
N LYS A 262 4.25 -0.64 -8.07
CA LYS A 262 3.21 -1.34 -8.84
C LYS A 262 1.89 -0.56 -8.85
N GLY A 263 1.41 -0.13 -7.69
CA GLY A 263 0.16 0.63 -7.57
C GLY A 263 0.17 1.92 -8.39
N LEU A 264 1.33 2.57 -8.50
CA LEU A 264 1.55 3.77 -9.31
C LEU A 264 1.68 3.47 -10.81
N GLY A 265 1.82 2.20 -11.22
CA GLY A 265 2.05 1.79 -12.60
C GLY A 265 3.47 2.10 -13.09
N LEU A 266 4.43 2.18 -12.17
CA LEU A 266 5.86 2.43 -12.45
C LEU A 266 6.69 1.14 -12.48
N GLY A 267 6.08 0.00 -12.14
CA GLY A 267 6.65 -1.35 -12.24
C GLY A 267 5.54 -2.40 -12.26
N ASP A 268 5.88 -3.66 -12.55
CA ASP A 268 4.91 -4.75 -12.72
C ASP A 268 5.05 -5.86 -11.66
N TYR A 269 5.91 -5.69 -10.65
CA TYR A 269 6.13 -6.63 -9.56
C TYR A 269 4.86 -6.85 -8.72
N GLY A 270 4.16 -7.94 -8.99
CA GLY A 270 3.04 -8.45 -8.21
C GLY A 270 3.39 -9.53 -7.20
N PHE A 271 4.53 -10.21 -7.36
CA PHE A 271 4.94 -11.27 -6.44
C PHE A 271 6.40 -11.13 -6.05
N VAL A 272 6.69 -11.40 -4.79
CA VAL A 272 8.05 -11.57 -4.29
C VAL A 272 8.19 -13.01 -3.84
N TRP A 273 9.23 -13.69 -4.29
CA TRP A 273 9.51 -15.06 -3.88
C TRP A 273 10.96 -15.22 -3.41
N CYS A 274 11.20 -16.24 -2.60
CA CYS A 274 12.48 -16.48 -1.95
C CYS A 274 12.72 -17.98 -1.74
N GLU A 275 13.92 -18.45 -2.05
CA GLU A 275 14.36 -19.84 -1.83
C GLU A 275 15.37 -19.95 -0.68
N ASN A 276 15.84 -18.80 -0.18
CA ASN A 276 16.86 -18.70 0.85
C ASN A 276 16.30 -19.14 2.21
N GLN A 277 16.66 -20.36 2.59
CA GLN A 277 16.18 -21.00 3.81
C GLN A 277 16.56 -20.25 5.09
N ALA A 278 17.66 -19.49 5.07
CA ALA A 278 18.09 -18.68 6.22
C ALA A 278 17.08 -17.57 6.55
N LEU A 279 16.28 -17.13 5.57
CA LEU A 279 15.28 -16.08 5.72
C LEU A 279 13.89 -16.62 6.08
N THR A 280 13.68 -17.95 6.09
CA THR A 280 12.36 -18.57 6.25
C THR A 280 11.57 -18.02 7.43
N ARG A 281 12.19 -17.93 8.61
CA ARG A 281 11.52 -17.44 9.82
C ARG A 281 11.04 -15.99 9.66
N ILE A 282 11.91 -15.12 9.14
CA ILE A 282 11.60 -13.72 8.89
C ILE A 282 10.44 -13.62 7.88
N LEU A 283 10.54 -14.35 6.78
CA LEU A 283 9.57 -14.31 5.68
C LEU A 283 8.19 -14.82 6.09
N VAL A 284 8.11 -15.94 6.80
CA VAL A 284 6.83 -16.46 7.32
C VAL A 284 6.19 -15.46 8.28
N ASN A 285 6.98 -14.82 9.14
CA ASN A 285 6.48 -13.76 10.02
C ASN A 285 5.96 -12.52 9.26
N LYS A 286 6.45 -12.28 8.04
CA LYS A 286 5.95 -11.22 7.14
C LYS A 286 4.81 -11.67 6.21
N GLY A 287 4.27 -12.87 6.42
CA GLY A 287 3.13 -13.38 5.65
C GLY A 287 3.49 -14.04 4.33
N PHE A 288 4.77 -14.37 4.09
CA PHE A 288 5.13 -15.24 2.98
C PHE A 288 4.59 -16.65 3.25
N ARG A 289 4.04 -17.27 2.22
CA ARG A 289 3.54 -18.65 2.26
C ARG A 289 4.42 -19.57 1.44
N VAL A 290 4.41 -20.86 1.75
CA VAL A 290 5.08 -21.87 0.92
C VAL A 290 4.27 -22.05 -0.37
N ALA A 291 4.88 -21.77 -1.52
CA ALA A 291 4.30 -22.01 -2.84
C ALA A 291 4.47 -23.46 -3.29
N GLY A 292 5.61 -24.06 -2.95
CA GLY A 292 5.96 -25.42 -3.33
C GLY A 292 7.41 -25.73 -2.95
N LEU A 293 7.92 -26.85 -3.45
CA LEU A 293 9.33 -27.22 -3.33
C LEU A 293 10.03 -26.98 -4.66
N ASP A 294 11.24 -26.43 -4.60
CA ASP A 294 12.17 -26.42 -5.72
C ASP A 294 12.38 -27.86 -6.22
N PRO A 295 12.12 -28.16 -7.50
CA PRO A 295 12.24 -29.50 -8.06
C PRO A 295 13.66 -30.06 -8.07
N TRP A 296 14.70 -29.22 -7.97
CA TRP A 296 16.10 -29.66 -8.00
C TRP A 296 16.70 -29.78 -6.60
N GLY A 297 16.48 -28.78 -5.74
CA GLY A 297 17.02 -28.75 -4.38
C GLY A 297 16.09 -29.28 -3.29
N LYS A 298 14.81 -29.55 -3.60
CA LYS A 298 13.73 -29.86 -2.63
C LYS A 298 13.61 -28.84 -1.49
N LYS A 299 14.01 -27.59 -1.74
CA LYS A 299 13.91 -26.48 -0.77
C LYS A 299 12.54 -25.80 -0.91
N PRO A 300 11.88 -25.39 0.18
CA PRO A 300 10.63 -24.65 0.08
C PRO A 300 10.85 -23.29 -0.57
N VAL A 301 10.03 -23.00 -1.57
CA VAL A 301 9.93 -21.68 -2.22
C VAL A 301 8.84 -20.90 -1.50
N LEU A 302 9.22 -19.80 -0.88
CA LEU A 302 8.31 -18.88 -0.19
C LEU A 302 7.86 -17.79 -1.15
N VAL A 303 6.60 -17.39 -1.09
CA VAL A 303 6.02 -16.34 -1.94
C VAL A 303 5.13 -15.40 -1.15
N MET A 304 5.15 -14.13 -1.53
CA MET A 304 4.21 -13.11 -1.10
C MET A 304 3.59 -12.43 -2.31
N ASP A 305 2.27 -12.35 -2.31
CA ASP A 305 1.51 -11.57 -3.29
C ASP A 305 1.44 -10.11 -2.81
N LEU A 306 2.09 -9.20 -3.53
CA LEU A 306 2.11 -7.77 -3.22
C LEU A 306 0.72 -7.13 -3.36
N ASN A 307 -0.21 -7.75 -4.09
CA ASN A 307 -1.61 -7.30 -4.10
C ASN A 307 -2.26 -7.46 -2.73
N LEU A 308 -1.88 -8.48 -1.97
CA LEU A 308 -2.43 -8.71 -0.63
C LEU A 308 -2.01 -7.59 0.32
N LEU A 309 -0.79 -7.05 0.17
CA LEU A 309 -0.40 -5.86 0.92
C LEU A 309 -1.32 -4.66 0.65
N CYS A 310 -1.92 -4.54 -0.53
CA CYS A 310 -2.87 -3.48 -0.87
C CYS A 310 -4.33 -3.83 -0.52
N SER A 311 -4.66 -5.10 -0.31
CA SER A 311 -6.06 -5.58 -0.29
C SER A 311 -6.44 -6.47 0.89
N THR A 312 -5.56 -6.70 1.88
CA THR A 312 -5.94 -7.42 3.09
C THR A 312 -6.84 -6.57 4.00
N PRO A 313 -8.12 -6.94 4.21
CA PRO A 313 -8.75 -6.70 5.49
C PRO A 313 -8.04 -7.59 6.50
N PHE A 314 -7.50 -7.01 7.57
CA PHE A 314 -6.95 -7.80 8.68
C PHE A 314 -8.07 -8.70 9.22
N ALA A 315 -7.82 -10.01 9.19
CA ALA A 315 -8.72 -11.06 9.69
C ALA A 315 -8.88 -10.98 11.22
#